data_AF-A0A6A5GTP4-F1
#
_entry.id   AF-A0A6A5GTP4-F1
#
_cell.length_a   1.000
_cell.length_b   1.000
_cell.length_c   1.000
_cell.angle_alpha   90.00
_cell.angle_beta   90.00
_cell.angle_gamma   90.00
#
_symmetry.space_group_name_H-M   'P 1'
#
loop_
_entity.id
_entity.type
_entity.pdbx_description
1 polymer ?
#
loop_
_entity_poly.entity_id
_entity_poly.type
_entity_poly.pdbx_seq_one_letter_code
_entity_poly.pdbx_strand_id
1 'polypeptide(L)'
;MEKTNSLIHGVLLETKLNDEEEKKGRRFGLLTDHLYVYKRSALSHALIQQYDNMRNIEKQIMLANCVVNIHNPNLPEISEAKQKAFQLAKTVYEKTLKLKERRLIFEKEEIDLYRKFVHNLYEKSNDDKELKDLSDGYTWIAKKFEEISITHLEEEEIERIDEETDEKMARLVAICRENEPMDEENLEKFYKWRALKKEKKESEQELELSHRKLSDETRKFRNIFLDRYETLNEIEKEFISIGCSGELLPIAMTEASKLFLLEITDRSFVVDKALIAYIEGLNRGFQSILMFRKHFPPSIPRSYEDDIYIQLFEVNDDTDFVQNVFSQYAFNW
;
A
#
# COMPACT_ATOMS: atom_id res chain seq x y z
N MET A 1 9.97 13.95 16.57
CA MET A 1 8.93 14.83 17.14
C MET A 1 8.00 15.41 16.07
N GLU A 2 8.49 15.91 14.91
CA GLU A 2 7.60 16.45 13.84
C GLU A 2 6.66 15.41 13.20
N LYS A 3 7.10 14.16 13.00
CA LYS A 3 6.27 13.10 12.39
C LYS A 3 5.09 12.66 13.27
N THR A 4 5.29 12.62 14.59
CA THR A 4 4.27 12.24 15.58
C THR A 4 3.15 13.29 15.65
N ASN A 5 3.48 14.57 15.52
CA ASN A 5 2.48 15.65 15.46
C ASN A 5 1.62 15.59 14.19
N SER A 6 2.17 15.16 13.05
CA SER A 6 1.42 15.03 11.79
C SER A 6 0.39 13.91 11.83
N LEU A 7 0.71 12.77 12.46
CA LEU A 7 -0.24 11.67 12.70
C LEU A 7 -1.40 12.09 13.62
N ILE A 8 -1.09 12.77 14.74
CA ILE A 8 -2.11 13.26 15.67
C ILE A 8 -3.03 14.28 14.99
N HIS A 9 -2.47 15.19 14.17
CA HIS A 9 -3.28 16.12 13.38
C HIS A 9 -4.13 15.43 12.31
N GLY A 10 -3.61 14.37 11.67
CA GLY A 10 -4.36 13.54 10.73
C GLY A 10 -5.58 12.89 11.37
N VAL A 11 -5.40 12.22 12.51
CA VAL A 11 -6.48 11.54 13.27
C VAL A 11 -7.52 12.55 13.77
N LEU A 12 -7.08 13.71 14.27
CA LEU A 12 -8.01 14.77 14.70
C LEU A 12 -8.81 15.35 13.52
N LEU A 13 -8.19 15.50 12.35
CA LEU A 13 -8.90 15.98 11.16
C LEU A 13 -9.88 14.92 10.64
N GLU A 14 -9.49 13.65 10.62
CA GLU A 14 -10.36 12.54 10.28
C GLU A 14 -11.59 12.46 11.19
N THR A 15 -11.39 12.56 12.51
CA THR A 15 -12.49 12.60 13.49
C THR A 15 -13.46 13.74 13.18
N LYS A 16 -12.93 14.91 12.84
CA LYS A 16 -13.74 16.08 12.46
C LYS A 16 -14.49 15.88 11.13
N LEU A 17 -13.90 15.18 10.16
CA LEU A 17 -14.56 14.84 8.90
C LEU A 17 -15.71 13.85 9.15
N ASN A 18 -15.53 12.86 10.03
CA ASN A 18 -16.58 11.92 10.43
C ASN A 18 -17.78 12.64 11.07
N ASP A 19 -17.51 13.57 12.01
CA ASP A 19 -18.55 14.38 12.66
C ASP A 19 -19.34 15.25 11.67
N GLU A 20 -18.72 15.68 10.57
CA GLU A 20 -19.38 16.46 9.54
C GLU A 20 -20.16 15.62 8.50
N GLU A 21 -19.72 14.39 8.22
CA GLU A 21 -20.46 13.42 7.40
C GLU A 21 -21.79 12.99 8.06
N GLU A 22 -21.84 12.88 9.38
CA GLU A 22 -23.04 12.44 10.11
C GLU A 22 -24.18 13.49 10.14
N LYS A 23 -23.95 14.71 9.65
CA LYS A 23 -24.97 15.77 9.63
C LYS A 23 -26.07 15.48 8.59
N LYS A 24 -27.27 15.13 9.08
CA LYS A 24 -28.47 14.89 8.26
C LYS A 24 -29.05 16.20 7.67
N GLY A 25 -29.58 16.13 6.44
CA GLY A 25 -30.41 17.19 5.83
C GLY A 25 -29.80 17.99 4.67
N ARG A 26 -28.72 17.53 4.03
CA ARG A 26 -28.03 18.23 2.93
C ARG A 26 -28.75 18.05 1.59
N ARG A 27 -28.99 19.13 0.83
CA ARG A 27 -29.63 19.09 -0.49
C ARG A 27 -28.73 18.43 -1.52
N PHE A 28 -27.42 18.62 -1.39
CA PHE A 28 -26.39 18.06 -2.27
C PHE A 28 -25.56 17.00 -1.54
N GLY A 29 -26.21 16.13 -0.75
CA GLY A 29 -25.56 15.12 0.10
C GLY A 29 -24.51 14.28 -0.64
N LEU A 30 -24.82 13.72 -1.80
CA LEU A 30 -23.87 12.90 -2.59
C LEU A 30 -22.60 13.66 -2.99
N LEU A 31 -22.73 14.92 -3.43
CA LEU A 31 -21.57 15.75 -3.79
C LEU A 31 -20.75 16.11 -2.55
N THR A 32 -21.42 16.27 -1.42
CA THR A 32 -20.77 16.55 -0.15
C THR A 32 -19.98 15.31 0.33
N ASP A 33 -20.58 14.12 0.24
CA ASP A 33 -19.94 12.86 0.62
C ASP A 33 -18.72 12.58 -0.27
N HIS A 34 -18.83 12.78 -1.59
CA HIS A 34 -17.69 12.69 -2.50
C HIS A 34 -16.56 13.66 -2.14
N LEU A 35 -16.88 14.92 -1.82
CA LEU A 35 -15.89 15.89 -1.38
C LEU A 35 -15.19 15.45 -0.08
N TYR A 36 -15.90 14.81 0.85
CA TYR A 36 -15.29 14.25 2.07
C TYR A 36 -14.35 13.09 1.77
N VAL A 37 -14.71 12.19 0.85
CA VAL A 37 -13.83 11.12 0.37
C VAL A 37 -12.51 11.68 -0.16
N TYR A 38 -12.54 12.71 -1.03
CA TYR A 38 -11.30 13.32 -1.53
C TYR A 38 -10.49 14.02 -0.44
N LYS A 39 -11.15 14.68 0.53
CA LYS A 39 -10.45 15.28 1.68
C LYS A 39 -9.72 14.24 2.51
N ARG A 40 -10.32 13.07 2.76
CA ARG A 40 -9.66 11.94 3.44
C ARG A 40 -8.48 11.42 2.60
N SER A 41 -8.69 11.19 1.30
CA SER A 41 -7.64 10.73 0.40
C SER A 41 -6.42 11.66 0.37
N ALA A 42 -6.64 12.99 0.32
CA ALA A 42 -5.55 13.98 0.40
C ALA A 42 -4.72 13.87 1.69
N LEU A 43 -5.37 13.60 2.83
CA LEU A 43 -4.67 13.36 4.09
C LEU A 43 -3.81 12.10 4.04
N SER A 44 -4.38 11.00 3.53
CA SER A 44 -3.67 9.73 3.40
C SER A 44 -2.44 9.86 2.50
N HIS A 45 -2.55 10.60 1.38
CA HIS A 45 -1.42 10.89 0.51
C HIS A 45 -0.35 11.77 1.18
N ALA A 46 -0.76 12.83 1.88
CA ALA A 46 0.16 13.71 2.60
C ALA A 46 0.96 12.96 3.67
N LEU A 47 0.32 12.01 4.37
CA LEU A 47 1.00 11.13 5.33
C LEU A 47 1.97 10.17 4.62
N ILE A 48 1.57 9.53 3.51
CA ILE A 48 2.43 8.61 2.75
C ILE A 48 3.72 9.30 2.27
N GLN A 49 3.64 10.54 1.79
CA GLN A 49 4.80 11.30 1.33
C GLN A 49 5.86 11.55 2.43
N GLN A 50 5.50 11.44 3.72
CA GLN A 50 6.43 11.62 4.84
C GLN A 50 7.24 10.36 5.22
N TYR A 51 6.92 9.20 4.64
CA TYR A 51 7.55 7.92 4.95
C TYR A 51 8.41 7.37 3.79
N ASP A 52 9.71 7.24 4.04
CA ASP A 52 10.66 6.58 3.13
C ASP A 52 10.57 5.04 3.31
N ASN A 53 9.58 4.44 2.64
CA ASN A 53 9.32 3.01 2.75
C ASN A 53 10.40 2.16 2.06
N MET A 54 11.08 2.67 1.02
CA MET A 54 12.11 1.91 0.30
C MET A 54 13.32 1.65 1.19
N ARG A 55 13.76 2.67 1.93
CA ARG A 55 14.83 2.52 2.92
C ARG A 55 14.46 1.54 4.04
N ASN A 56 13.20 1.49 4.43
CA ASN A 56 12.74 0.52 5.42
C ASN A 56 12.76 -0.91 4.89
N ILE A 57 12.32 -1.13 3.64
CA ILE A 57 12.41 -2.44 2.95
C ILE A 57 13.87 -2.89 2.87
N GLU A 58 14.78 -2.00 2.46
CA GLU A 58 16.21 -2.28 2.40
C GLU A 58 16.75 -2.69 3.77
N LYS A 59 16.50 -1.89 4.81
CA LYS A 59 16.97 -2.19 6.17
C LYS A 59 16.45 -3.52 6.70
N GLN A 60 15.21 -3.87 6.40
CA GLN A 60 14.62 -5.14 6.82
C GLN A 60 15.31 -6.33 6.14
N ILE A 61 15.39 -6.31 4.80
CA ILE A 61 15.98 -7.42 4.04
C ILE A 61 17.47 -7.55 4.37
N MET A 62 18.18 -6.42 4.42
CA MET A 62 19.61 -6.37 4.69
C MET A 62 19.95 -6.54 6.18
N LEU A 63 18.95 -6.78 7.04
CA LEU A 63 19.12 -6.91 8.49
C LEU A 63 19.92 -5.75 9.11
N ALA A 64 19.82 -4.54 8.53
CA ALA A 64 20.65 -3.39 8.92
C ALA A 64 20.40 -2.91 10.36
N ASN A 65 19.24 -3.29 10.94
CA ASN A 65 18.91 -3.00 12.33
C ASN A 65 19.33 -4.14 13.29
N CYS A 66 19.85 -5.26 12.77
CA CYS A 66 20.44 -6.31 13.57
C CYS A 66 21.96 -6.04 13.71
N VAL A 67 22.58 -6.46 14.81
CA VAL A 67 24.05 -6.38 15.02
C VAL A 67 24.80 -7.42 14.17
N VAL A 68 24.27 -7.72 12.99
CA VAL A 68 24.64 -8.84 12.12
C VAL A 68 25.31 -8.25 10.88
N ASN A 69 26.58 -8.57 10.67
CA ASN A 69 27.28 -8.18 9.44
C ASN A 69 27.00 -9.19 8.33
N ILE A 70 25.99 -8.90 7.51
CA ILE A 70 25.62 -9.71 6.34
C ILE A 70 26.65 -9.66 5.20
N HIS A 71 27.59 -8.70 5.22
CA HIS A 71 28.66 -8.57 4.23
C HIS A 71 29.95 -9.28 4.68
N ASN A 72 29.81 -10.43 5.32
CA ASN A 72 30.96 -11.22 5.76
C ASN A 72 31.72 -11.75 4.52
N PRO A 73 33.00 -11.35 4.32
CA PRO A 73 33.77 -11.76 3.14
C PRO A 73 34.01 -13.28 3.07
N ASN A 74 33.80 -14.00 4.18
CA ASN A 74 33.94 -15.45 4.24
C ASN A 74 32.65 -16.20 3.86
N LEU A 75 31.52 -15.50 3.67
CA LEU A 75 30.22 -16.06 3.29
C LEU A 75 29.54 -15.17 2.23
N PRO A 76 30.16 -14.95 1.06
CA PRO A 76 29.65 -14.04 0.04
C PRO A 76 28.26 -14.44 -0.49
N GLU A 77 27.94 -15.73 -0.50
CA GLU A 77 26.66 -16.26 -1.01
C GLU A 77 25.46 -15.71 -0.24
N ILE A 78 25.62 -15.43 1.06
CA ILE A 78 24.61 -14.82 1.91
C ILE A 78 24.31 -13.39 1.46
N SER A 79 25.37 -12.59 1.30
CA SER A 79 25.25 -11.21 0.85
C SER A 79 24.61 -11.14 -0.54
N GLU A 80 24.99 -12.06 -1.44
CA GLU A 80 24.40 -12.15 -2.78
C GLU A 80 22.91 -12.52 -2.74
N ALA A 81 22.52 -13.49 -1.91
CA ALA A 81 21.13 -13.91 -1.78
C ALA A 81 20.25 -12.78 -1.20
N LYS A 82 20.75 -12.06 -0.19
CA LYS A 82 20.09 -10.88 0.37
C LYS A 82 19.95 -9.75 -0.64
N GLN A 83 21.00 -9.51 -1.42
CA GLN A 83 20.94 -8.52 -2.50
C GLN A 83 19.91 -8.90 -3.56
N LYS A 84 19.82 -10.18 -3.94
CA LYS A 84 18.80 -10.67 -4.88
C LYS A 84 17.38 -10.49 -4.34
N ALA A 85 17.15 -10.83 -3.07
CA ALA A 85 15.85 -10.60 -2.42
C ALA A 85 15.50 -9.11 -2.39
N PHE A 86 16.46 -8.25 -2.08
CA PHE A 86 16.27 -6.80 -2.08
C PHE A 86 15.95 -6.26 -3.47
N GLN A 87 16.67 -6.69 -4.51
CA GLN A 87 16.36 -6.27 -5.89
C GLN A 87 14.96 -6.70 -6.31
N LEU A 88 14.53 -7.92 -5.96
CA LEU A 88 13.18 -8.38 -6.23
C LEU A 88 12.14 -7.51 -5.51
N ALA A 89 12.31 -7.28 -4.20
CA ALA A 89 11.41 -6.42 -3.43
C ALA A 89 11.35 -4.99 -4.00
N LYS A 90 12.50 -4.44 -4.39
CA LYS A 90 12.62 -3.12 -5.02
C LYS A 90 11.85 -3.06 -6.34
N THR A 91 12.02 -4.03 -7.23
CA THR A 91 11.30 -4.07 -8.51
C THR A 91 9.78 -4.13 -8.31
N VAL A 92 9.29 -4.98 -7.41
CA VAL A 92 7.84 -5.05 -7.12
C VAL A 92 7.35 -3.76 -6.48
N TYR A 93 8.12 -3.17 -5.57
CA TYR A 93 7.77 -1.90 -4.92
C TYR A 93 7.72 -0.73 -5.91
N GLU A 94 8.70 -0.61 -6.80
CA GLU A 94 8.71 0.41 -7.87
C GLU A 94 7.51 0.24 -8.81
N LYS A 95 7.17 -0.99 -9.22
CA LYS A 95 5.95 -1.26 -10.00
C LYS A 95 4.70 -0.81 -9.23
N THR A 96 4.68 -1.04 -7.92
CA THR A 96 3.57 -0.63 -7.04
C THR A 96 3.44 0.88 -6.94
N LEU A 97 4.55 1.63 -6.87
CA LEU A 97 4.53 3.10 -6.88
C LEU A 97 3.99 3.65 -8.20
N LYS A 98 4.39 3.07 -9.34
CA LYS A 98 3.88 3.43 -10.66
C LYS A 98 2.37 3.23 -10.77
N LEU A 99 1.85 2.08 -10.30
CA LEU A 99 0.40 1.86 -10.26
C LEU A 99 -0.33 2.87 -9.36
N LYS A 100 0.25 3.23 -8.21
CA LYS A 100 -0.33 4.25 -7.33
C LYS A 100 -0.35 5.64 -7.99
N GLU A 101 0.72 6.03 -8.67
CA GLU A 101 0.75 7.29 -9.41
C GLU A 101 -0.31 7.31 -10.51
N ARG A 102 -0.46 6.21 -11.27
CA ARG A 102 -1.51 6.13 -12.30
C ARG A 102 -2.91 6.28 -11.72
N ARG A 103 -3.18 5.67 -10.56
CA ARG A 103 -4.44 5.85 -9.81
C ARG A 103 -4.64 7.28 -9.35
N LEU A 104 -3.59 7.94 -8.86
CA LEU A 104 -3.62 9.34 -8.45
C LEU A 104 -3.94 10.25 -9.64
N ILE A 105 -3.41 9.97 -10.83
CA ILE A 105 -3.74 10.69 -12.07
C ILE A 105 -5.25 10.56 -12.37
N PHE A 106 -5.81 9.35 -12.33
CA PHE A 106 -7.26 9.15 -12.48
C PHE A 106 -8.09 9.91 -11.44
N GLU A 107 -7.61 9.96 -10.19
CA GLU A 107 -8.31 10.70 -9.12
C GLU A 107 -8.28 12.22 -9.35
N LYS A 108 -7.16 12.75 -9.86
CA LYS A 108 -7.04 14.16 -10.27
C LYS A 108 -8.03 14.49 -11.39
N GLU A 109 -8.14 13.64 -12.39
CA GLU A 109 -9.09 13.78 -13.50
C GLU A 109 -10.54 13.77 -12.98
N GLU A 110 -10.87 12.84 -12.08
CA GLU A 110 -12.19 12.76 -11.46
C GLU A 110 -12.53 14.01 -10.63
N ILE A 111 -11.61 14.45 -9.77
CA ILE A 111 -11.79 15.67 -8.97
C ILE A 111 -12.04 16.88 -9.88
N ASP A 112 -11.32 17.00 -11.00
CA ASP A 112 -11.52 18.09 -11.95
C ASP A 112 -12.90 18.02 -12.64
N LEU A 113 -13.39 16.82 -12.97
CA LEU A 113 -14.75 16.62 -13.49
C LEU A 113 -15.81 17.10 -12.49
N TYR A 114 -15.71 16.69 -11.22
CA TYR A 114 -16.62 17.15 -10.16
C TYR A 114 -16.52 18.66 -9.93
N ARG A 115 -15.30 19.22 -9.91
CA ARG A 115 -15.06 20.66 -9.79
C ARG A 115 -15.81 21.44 -10.86
N LYS A 116 -15.63 21.06 -12.13
CA LYS A 116 -16.31 21.70 -13.27
C LYS A 116 -17.83 21.56 -13.18
N PHE A 117 -18.32 20.38 -12.80
CA PHE A 117 -19.75 20.12 -12.67
C PHE A 117 -20.41 21.00 -11.60
N VAL A 118 -19.84 21.03 -10.39
CA VAL A 118 -20.37 21.82 -9.26
C VAL A 118 -20.28 23.32 -9.55
N HIS A 119 -19.18 23.77 -10.16
CA HIS A 119 -19.04 25.17 -10.58
C HIS A 119 -20.15 25.59 -11.55
N ASN A 120 -20.41 24.78 -12.58
CA ASN A 120 -21.49 25.03 -13.54
C ASN A 120 -22.88 25.00 -12.89
N LEU A 121 -23.10 24.16 -11.88
CA LEU A 121 -24.35 24.16 -11.11
C LEU A 121 -24.52 25.44 -10.30
N TYR A 122 -23.44 25.91 -9.65
CA TYR A 122 -23.43 27.15 -8.88
C TYR A 122 -23.70 28.36 -9.77
N GLU A 123 -23.05 28.49 -10.93
CA GLU A 123 -23.29 29.61 -11.86
C GLU A 123 -24.73 29.70 -12.36
N LYS A 124 -25.41 28.54 -12.47
CA LYS A 124 -26.83 28.45 -12.86
C LYS A 124 -27.79 28.63 -11.68
N SER A 125 -27.27 28.70 -10.46
CA SER A 125 -28.04 28.92 -9.25
C SER A 125 -28.13 30.42 -8.94
N ASN A 126 -29.25 30.87 -8.37
CA ASN A 126 -29.39 32.24 -7.87
C ASN A 126 -28.63 32.40 -6.54
N ASP A 127 -27.30 32.30 -6.56
CA ASP A 127 -26.42 32.37 -5.40
C ASP A 127 -26.77 31.37 -4.28
N ASP A 128 -26.91 30.08 -4.65
CA ASP A 128 -27.11 29.03 -3.65
C ASP A 128 -25.83 28.85 -2.81
N LYS A 129 -25.94 29.12 -1.51
CA LYS A 129 -24.83 29.06 -0.56
C LYS A 129 -24.23 27.65 -0.45
N GLU A 130 -25.04 26.60 -0.48
CA GLU A 130 -24.57 25.20 -0.37
C GLU A 130 -23.75 24.82 -1.60
N LEU A 131 -24.18 25.25 -2.80
CA LEU A 131 -23.43 25.05 -4.04
C LEU A 131 -22.14 25.87 -4.08
N LYS A 132 -22.14 27.09 -3.54
CA LYS A 132 -20.92 27.90 -3.41
C LYS A 132 -19.89 27.20 -2.52
N ASP A 133 -20.30 26.76 -1.34
CA ASP A 133 -19.43 26.06 -0.38
C ASP A 133 -18.85 24.77 -1.00
N LEU A 134 -19.65 24.03 -1.78
CA LEU A 134 -19.17 22.86 -2.53
C LEU A 134 -18.20 23.23 -3.65
N SER A 135 -18.50 24.27 -4.44
CA SER A 135 -17.63 24.76 -5.52
C SER A 135 -16.26 25.17 -4.98
N ASP A 136 -16.24 25.91 -3.87
CA ASP A 136 -15.01 26.32 -3.18
C ASP A 136 -14.26 25.10 -2.64
N GLY A 137 -14.98 24.13 -2.06
CA GLY A 137 -14.41 22.87 -1.56
C GLY A 137 -13.72 22.03 -2.64
N TYR A 138 -14.38 21.82 -3.78
CA TYR A 138 -13.81 21.09 -4.92
C TYR A 138 -12.64 21.85 -5.57
N THR A 139 -12.70 23.18 -5.59
CA THR A 139 -11.57 24.00 -6.07
C THR A 139 -10.36 23.86 -5.16
N TRP A 140 -10.57 23.90 -3.85
CA TRP A 140 -9.52 23.71 -2.86
C TRP A 140 -8.89 22.32 -2.95
N ILE A 141 -9.69 21.25 -3.06
CA ILE A 141 -9.16 19.89 -3.13
C ILE A 141 -8.42 19.62 -4.44
N ALA A 142 -8.90 20.14 -5.58
CA ALA A 142 -8.19 20.04 -6.86
C ALA A 142 -6.78 20.65 -6.76
N LYS A 143 -6.68 21.85 -6.19
CA LYS A 143 -5.38 22.50 -5.96
C LYS A 143 -4.48 21.70 -5.02
N LYS A 144 -5.05 21.05 -3.99
CA LYS A 144 -4.29 20.18 -3.09
C LYS A 144 -3.73 18.97 -3.81
N PHE A 145 -4.51 18.33 -4.68
CA PHE A 145 -4.07 17.17 -5.45
C PHE A 145 -3.02 17.52 -6.51
N GLU A 146 -3.05 18.72 -7.10
CA GLU A 146 -1.98 19.21 -7.99
C GLU A 146 -0.59 19.20 -7.34
N GLU A 147 -0.52 19.43 -6.02
CA GLU A 147 0.73 19.40 -5.24
C GLU A 147 1.20 17.97 -4.91
N ILE A 148 0.35 16.95 -5.09
CA ILE A 148 0.65 15.56 -4.73
C ILE A 148 1.27 14.82 -5.92
N SER A 149 2.42 14.19 -5.69
CA SER A 149 3.04 13.20 -6.56
C SER A 149 3.69 12.10 -5.71
N ILE A 150 3.62 10.86 -6.19
CA ILE A 150 4.19 9.67 -5.57
C ILE A 150 5.46 9.27 -6.33
N THR A 151 5.40 9.23 -7.65
CA THR A 151 6.55 9.00 -8.52
C THR A 151 6.33 9.69 -9.87
N HIS A 152 7.37 9.76 -10.69
CA HIS A 152 7.25 10.25 -12.05
C HIS A 152 6.77 9.12 -12.97
N LEU A 153 5.81 9.41 -13.83
CA LEU A 153 5.35 8.51 -14.89
C LEU A 153 5.47 9.23 -16.23
N GLU A 154 6.20 8.63 -17.15
CA GLU A 154 6.19 9.05 -18.56
C GLU A 154 4.90 8.60 -19.26
N GLU A 155 4.51 9.27 -20.35
CA GLU A 155 3.31 8.93 -21.12
C GLU A 155 3.33 7.46 -21.58
N GLU A 156 4.48 6.98 -22.06
CA GLU A 156 4.65 5.58 -22.48
C GLU A 156 4.47 4.59 -21.31
N GLU A 157 4.76 5.00 -20.07
CA GLU A 157 4.53 4.16 -18.90
C GLU A 157 3.05 4.10 -18.53
N ILE A 158 2.33 5.21 -18.70
CA ILE A 158 0.89 5.28 -18.53
C ILE A 158 0.20 4.35 -19.53
N GLU A 159 0.56 4.44 -20.81
CA GLU A 159 0.02 3.59 -21.87
C GLU A 159 0.26 2.10 -21.57
N ARG A 160 1.49 1.72 -21.19
CA ARG A 160 1.81 0.34 -20.83
C ARG A 160 1.00 -0.17 -19.63
N ILE A 161 0.85 0.64 -18.58
CA ILE A 161 0.05 0.27 -17.41
C ILE A 161 -1.42 0.06 -17.81
N ASP A 162 -1.93 0.94 -18.67
CA ASP A 162 -3.30 0.92 -19.14
C ASP A 162 -3.57 -0.30 -20.04
N GLU A 163 -2.62 -0.67 -20.91
CA GLU A 163 -2.65 -1.90 -21.71
C GLU A 163 -2.61 -3.16 -20.84
N GLU A 164 -1.67 -3.25 -19.87
CA GLU A 164 -1.60 -4.37 -18.92
C GLU A 164 -2.92 -4.54 -18.14
N THR A 165 -3.56 -3.42 -17.80
CA THR A 165 -4.85 -3.35 -17.10
C THR A 165 -5.98 -3.90 -17.98
N ASP A 166 -6.04 -3.49 -19.25
CA ASP A 166 -7.06 -3.96 -20.21
C ASP A 166 -6.89 -5.45 -20.53
N GLU A 167 -5.66 -5.91 -20.74
CA GLU A 167 -5.36 -7.32 -20.97
C GLU A 167 -5.78 -8.19 -19.79
N LYS A 168 -5.49 -7.76 -18.57
CA LYS A 168 -5.89 -8.49 -17.36
C LYS A 168 -7.42 -8.52 -17.24
N MET A 169 -8.09 -7.40 -17.50
CA MET A 169 -9.55 -7.34 -17.49
C MET A 169 -10.15 -8.31 -18.51
N ALA A 170 -9.63 -8.34 -19.74
CA ALA A 170 -10.10 -9.26 -20.79
C ALA A 170 -9.98 -10.73 -20.39
N ARG A 171 -8.84 -11.11 -19.77
CA ARG A 171 -8.62 -12.47 -19.24
C ARG A 171 -9.62 -12.81 -18.13
N LEU A 172 -9.86 -11.90 -17.19
CA LEU A 172 -10.81 -12.11 -16.09
C LEU A 172 -12.26 -12.23 -16.61
N VAL A 173 -12.65 -11.45 -17.61
CA VAL A 173 -13.96 -11.55 -18.26
C VAL A 173 -14.13 -12.89 -18.97
N ALA A 174 -13.10 -13.36 -19.69
CA ALA A 174 -13.14 -14.66 -20.38
C ALA A 174 -13.37 -15.80 -19.38
N ILE A 175 -12.61 -15.83 -18.27
CA ILE A 175 -12.78 -16.81 -17.18
C ILE A 175 -14.20 -16.75 -16.60
N CYS A 176 -14.75 -15.54 -16.42
CA CYS A 176 -16.09 -15.37 -15.87
C CYS A 176 -17.18 -15.90 -16.81
N ARG A 177 -17.03 -15.67 -18.13
CA ARG A 177 -17.95 -16.18 -19.16
C ARG A 177 -17.92 -17.70 -19.27
N GLU A 178 -16.74 -18.31 -19.16
CA GLU A 178 -16.59 -19.77 -19.22
C GLU A 178 -17.22 -20.49 -18.03
N ASN A 179 -17.06 -19.94 -16.81
CA ASN A 179 -17.53 -20.59 -15.59
C ASN A 179 -19.03 -20.39 -15.33
N GLU A 180 -19.59 -19.26 -15.76
CA GLU A 180 -20.97 -18.85 -15.42
C GLU A 180 -21.65 -18.21 -16.64
N PRO A 181 -21.91 -18.98 -17.71
CA PRO A 181 -22.51 -18.46 -18.93
C PRO A 181 -23.95 -17.98 -18.66
N MET A 182 -24.27 -16.77 -19.11
CA MET A 182 -25.65 -16.27 -19.21
C MET A 182 -26.03 -16.09 -20.68
N ASP A 183 -27.28 -16.44 -21.00
CA ASP A 183 -27.84 -16.50 -22.36
C ASP A 183 -28.03 -15.12 -23.03
N GLU A 184 -27.73 -14.01 -22.37
CA GLU A 184 -27.89 -12.66 -22.91
C GLU A 184 -26.57 -12.11 -23.51
N GLU A 185 -26.53 -12.01 -24.84
CA GLU A 185 -25.38 -11.55 -25.65
C GLU A 185 -24.88 -10.11 -25.35
N ASN A 186 -25.55 -9.33 -24.49
CA ASN A 186 -25.31 -7.88 -24.36
C ASN A 186 -24.94 -7.37 -22.95
N LEU A 187 -24.44 -8.22 -22.06
CA LEU A 187 -24.09 -7.85 -20.68
C LEU A 187 -22.57 -7.69 -20.43
N GLU A 188 -21.82 -7.14 -21.39
CA GLU A 188 -20.36 -6.95 -21.24
C GLU A 188 -19.98 -6.20 -19.96
N LYS A 189 -20.73 -5.14 -19.63
CA LYS A 189 -20.53 -4.33 -18.42
C LYS A 189 -20.76 -5.15 -17.14
N PHE A 190 -21.80 -5.98 -17.10
CA PHE A 190 -22.08 -6.87 -15.97
C PHE A 190 -20.98 -7.94 -15.79
N TYR A 191 -20.49 -8.54 -16.88
CA TYR A 191 -19.37 -9.48 -16.81
C TYR A 191 -18.10 -8.80 -16.30
N LYS A 192 -17.82 -7.57 -16.73
CA LYS A 192 -16.69 -6.78 -16.20
C LYS A 192 -16.86 -6.52 -14.71
N TRP A 193 -18.04 -6.09 -14.26
CA TRP A 193 -18.33 -5.86 -12.85
C TRP A 193 -18.16 -7.13 -12.00
N ARG A 194 -18.70 -8.28 -12.47
CA ARG A 194 -18.60 -9.57 -11.75
C ARG A 194 -17.16 -10.05 -11.65
N ALA A 195 -16.42 -9.97 -12.74
CA ALA A 195 -15.00 -10.30 -12.79
C ALA A 195 -14.18 -9.42 -11.82
N LEU A 196 -14.43 -8.11 -11.79
CA LEU A 196 -13.76 -7.19 -10.86
C LEU A 196 -14.13 -7.45 -9.41
N LYS A 197 -15.42 -7.72 -9.11
CA LYS A 197 -15.87 -8.01 -7.75
C LYS A 197 -15.19 -9.26 -7.20
N LYS A 198 -15.01 -10.28 -8.05
CA LYS A 198 -14.25 -11.49 -7.70
C LYS A 198 -12.76 -11.20 -7.50
N GLU A 199 -12.13 -10.51 -8.45
CA GLU A 199 -10.69 -10.16 -8.38
C GLU A 199 -10.38 -9.33 -7.14
N LYS A 200 -11.22 -8.34 -6.82
CA LYS A 200 -11.09 -7.52 -5.63
C LYS A 200 -11.11 -8.37 -4.36
N LYS A 201 -12.14 -9.20 -4.18
CA LYS A 201 -12.28 -10.09 -3.02
C LYS A 201 -11.08 -11.03 -2.87
N GLU A 202 -10.63 -11.62 -3.98
CA GLU A 202 -9.45 -12.50 -3.97
C GLU A 202 -8.16 -11.74 -3.61
N SER A 203 -7.99 -10.52 -4.15
CA SER A 203 -6.82 -9.68 -3.84
C SER A 203 -6.79 -9.22 -2.38
N GLU A 204 -7.95 -8.88 -1.79
CA GLU A 204 -8.08 -8.51 -0.38
C GLU A 204 -7.75 -9.70 0.53
N GLN A 205 -8.26 -10.89 0.20
CA GLN A 205 -7.96 -12.11 0.94
C GLN A 205 -6.47 -12.47 0.88
N GLU A 206 -5.86 -12.37 -0.30
CA GLU A 206 -4.42 -12.63 -0.48
C GLU A 206 -3.56 -11.60 0.26
N LEU A 207 -3.93 -10.33 0.22
CA LEU A 207 -3.27 -9.27 0.97
C LEU A 207 -3.36 -9.50 2.48
N GLU A 208 -4.54 -9.88 2.98
CA GLU A 208 -4.72 -10.17 4.40
C GLU A 208 -3.89 -11.39 4.85
N LEU A 209 -3.87 -12.45 4.04
CA LEU A 209 -3.07 -13.65 4.30
C LEU A 209 -1.57 -13.36 4.29
N SER A 210 -1.10 -12.61 3.30
CA SER A 210 0.32 -12.22 3.20
C SER A 210 0.73 -11.29 4.36
N HIS A 211 -0.14 -10.37 4.77
CA HIS A 211 0.08 -9.52 5.93
C HIS A 211 0.18 -10.32 7.23
N ARG A 212 -0.77 -11.23 7.51
CA ARG A 212 -0.73 -12.10 8.69
C ARG A 212 0.54 -12.94 8.70
N LYS A 213 0.91 -13.52 7.56
CA LYS A 213 2.14 -14.31 7.41
C LYS A 213 3.38 -13.48 7.68
N LEU A 214 3.49 -12.27 7.11
CA LEU A 214 4.60 -11.37 7.37
C LEU A 214 4.72 -11.04 8.87
N SER A 215 3.60 -10.75 9.52
CA SER A 215 3.55 -10.48 10.96
C SER A 215 4.04 -11.66 11.79
N ASP A 216 3.55 -12.87 11.49
CA ASP A 216 3.91 -14.10 12.20
C ASP A 216 5.39 -14.47 12.01
N GLU A 217 5.89 -14.44 10.78
CA GLU A 217 7.28 -14.78 10.48
C GLU A 217 8.24 -13.73 11.06
N THR A 218 7.86 -12.44 11.03
CA THR A 218 8.61 -11.37 11.70
C THR A 218 8.71 -11.61 13.21
N ARG A 219 7.60 -11.96 13.86
CA ARG A 219 7.56 -12.26 15.30
C ARG A 219 8.40 -13.50 15.64
N LYS A 220 8.30 -14.58 14.85
CA LYS A 220 9.12 -15.79 15.04
C LYS A 220 10.60 -15.47 14.89
N PHE A 221 10.97 -14.75 13.84
CA PHE A 221 12.33 -14.31 13.59
C PHE A 221 12.88 -13.48 14.76
N ARG A 222 12.09 -12.52 15.25
CA ARG A 222 12.45 -11.69 16.41
C ARG A 222 12.75 -12.53 17.65
N ASN A 223 11.90 -13.50 17.96
CA ASN A 223 12.09 -14.36 19.13
C ASN A 223 13.36 -15.21 19.01
N ILE A 224 13.62 -15.78 17.83
CA ILE A 224 14.84 -16.56 17.57
C ILE A 224 16.08 -15.67 17.66
N PHE A 225 16.01 -14.45 17.11
CA PHE A 225 17.11 -13.50 17.17
C PHE A 225 17.48 -13.14 18.61
N LEU A 226 16.47 -12.85 19.45
CA LEU A 226 16.68 -12.52 20.86
C LEU A 226 17.24 -13.69 21.65
N ASP A 227 16.64 -14.88 21.53
CA ASP A 227 17.10 -16.12 22.18
C ASP A 227 18.58 -16.42 21.86
N ARG A 228 18.95 -16.29 20.59
CA ARG A 228 20.31 -16.56 20.15
C ARG A 228 21.30 -15.47 20.53
N TYR A 229 20.86 -14.21 20.57
CA TYR A 229 21.68 -13.13 21.10
C TYR A 229 21.97 -13.33 22.59
N GLU A 230 20.97 -13.77 23.38
CA GLU A 230 21.16 -14.15 24.78
C GLU A 230 22.11 -15.35 24.93
N THR A 231 21.93 -16.38 24.10
CA THR A 231 22.83 -17.55 24.07
C THR A 231 24.28 -17.15 23.79
N LEU A 232 24.53 -16.24 22.84
CA LEU A 232 25.89 -15.74 22.58
C LEU A 232 26.50 -15.05 23.81
N ASN A 233 25.71 -14.26 24.54
CA ASN A 233 26.17 -13.61 25.77
C ASN A 233 26.47 -14.63 26.88
N GLU A 234 25.74 -15.74 26.95
CA GLU A 234 26.00 -16.84 27.89
C GLU A 234 27.29 -17.59 27.53
N ILE A 235 27.48 -17.90 26.25
CA ILE A 235 28.71 -18.52 25.72
C ILE A 235 29.93 -17.65 26.03
N GLU A 236 29.83 -16.33 25.85
CA GLU A 236 30.92 -15.40 26.19
C GLU A 236 31.29 -15.49 27.68
N LYS A 237 30.28 -15.49 28.56
CA LYS A 237 30.50 -15.65 30.02
C LYS A 237 31.12 -17.00 30.36
N GLU A 238 30.70 -18.07 29.70
CA GLU A 238 31.26 -19.40 29.89
C GLU A 238 32.73 -19.44 29.49
N PHE A 239 33.08 -18.92 28.30
CA PHE A 239 34.46 -18.82 27.84
C PHE A 239 35.35 -18.05 28.82
N ILE A 240 34.86 -16.90 29.33
CA ILE A 240 35.57 -16.12 30.36
C ILE A 240 35.77 -16.96 31.63
N SER A 241 34.74 -17.70 32.05
CA SER A 241 34.77 -18.49 33.29
C SER A 241 35.77 -19.67 33.25
N ILE A 242 36.00 -20.26 32.08
CA ILE A 242 36.97 -21.35 31.88
C ILE A 242 38.39 -20.84 31.57
N GLY A 243 38.63 -19.53 31.73
CA GLY A 243 39.93 -18.90 31.55
C GLY A 243 40.29 -18.58 30.10
N CYS A 244 39.37 -18.74 29.16
CA CYS A 244 39.54 -18.25 27.79
C CYS A 244 39.53 -16.72 27.83
N SER A 245 40.72 -16.13 27.78
CA SER A 245 40.94 -14.69 27.93
C SER A 245 42.03 -14.20 26.97
N GLY A 246 42.20 -12.89 26.86
CA GLY A 246 43.17 -12.29 25.94
C GLY A 246 42.77 -12.52 24.47
N GLU A 247 43.71 -12.98 23.64
CA GLU A 247 43.53 -13.14 22.19
C GLU A 247 42.62 -14.32 21.80
N LEU A 248 42.41 -15.29 22.69
CA LEU A 248 41.60 -16.50 22.42
C LEU A 248 40.08 -16.25 22.47
N LEU A 249 39.63 -15.37 23.37
CA LEU A 249 38.21 -15.04 23.52
C LEU A 249 37.64 -14.38 22.24
N PRO A 250 38.29 -13.36 21.63
CA PRO A 250 37.87 -12.81 20.35
C PRO A 250 37.79 -13.85 19.23
N ILE A 251 38.71 -14.82 19.18
CA ILE A 251 38.70 -15.89 18.17
C ILE A 251 37.49 -16.81 18.37
N ALA A 252 37.29 -17.29 19.61
CA ALA A 252 36.16 -18.17 19.95
C ALA A 252 34.81 -17.48 19.70
N MET A 253 34.68 -16.22 20.12
CA MET A 253 33.47 -15.42 19.88
C MET A 253 33.27 -15.11 18.39
N THR A 254 34.34 -14.98 17.61
CA THR A 254 34.24 -14.82 16.15
C THR A 254 33.62 -16.06 15.51
N GLU A 255 34.05 -17.27 15.88
CA GLU A 255 33.48 -18.52 15.35
C GLU A 255 32.02 -18.74 15.80
N ALA A 256 31.72 -18.50 17.08
CA ALA A 256 30.34 -18.56 17.59
C ALA A 256 29.42 -17.56 16.86
N SER A 257 29.92 -16.35 16.60
CA SER A 257 29.19 -15.31 15.85
C SER A 257 28.93 -15.70 14.39
N LYS A 258 29.82 -16.48 13.75
CA LYS A 258 29.58 -16.99 12.38
C LYS A 258 28.43 -17.99 12.34
N LEU A 259 28.32 -18.89 13.32
CA LEU A 259 27.22 -19.84 13.40
C LEU A 259 25.89 -19.12 13.66
N PHE A 260 25.90 -18.14 14.56
CA PHE A 260 24.75 -17.25 14.78
C PHE A 260 24.35 -16.51 13.50
N LEU A 261 25.31 -15.92 12.79
CA LEU A 261 25.08 -15.20 11.53
C LEU A 261 24.40 -16.10 10.49
N LEU A 262 24.85 -17.35 10.35
CA LEU A 262 24.27 -18.32 9.43
C LEU A 262 22.82 -18.65 9.78
N GLU A 263 22.53 -18.98 11.04
CA GLU A 263 21.17 -19.31 11.49
C GLU A 263 20.21 -18.12 11.33
N ILE A 264 20.60 -16.92 11.76
CA ILE A 264 19.77 -15.72 11.65
C ILE A 264 19.54 -15.36 10.18
N THR A 265 20.56 -15.47 9.34
CA THR A 265 20.39 -15.21 7.91
C THR A 265 19.42 -16.19 7.28
N ASP A 266 19.58 -17.50 7.50
CA ASP A 266 18.71 -18.52 6.93
C ASP A 266 17.23 -18.28 7.31
N ARG A 267 16.98 -17.99 8.60
CA ARG A 267 15.64 -17.69 9.10
C ARG A 267 15.06 -16.40 8.53
N SER A 268 15.89 -15.39 8.29
CA SER A 268 15.44 -14.11 7.75
C SER A 268 14.95 -14.20 6.30
N PHE A 269 15.39 -15.17 5.49
CA PHE A 269 14.87 -15.33 4.12
C PHE A 269 13.38 -15.67 4.07
N VAL A 270 12.85 -16.30 5.13
CA VAL A 270 11.40 -16.55 5.24
C VAL A 270 10.64 -15.22 5.42
N VAL A 271 11.21 -14.28 6.18
CA VAL A 271 10.68 -12.93 6.36
C VAL A 271 10.77 -12.14 5.06
N ASP A 272 11.91 -12.19 4.35
CA ASP A 272 12.08 -11.52 3.06
C ASP A 272 11.02 -11.97 2.04
N LYS A 273 10.78 -13.28 1.94
CA LYS A 273 9.75 -13.85 1.06
C LYS A 273 8.33 -13.40 1.46
N ALA A 274 8.05 -13.35 2.76
CA ALA A 274 6.75 -12.89 3.25
C ALA A 274 6.54 -11.38 2.97
N LEU A 275 7.60 -10.58 3.08
CA LEU A 275 7.57 -9.15 2.76
C LEU A 275 7.33 -8.92 1.27
N ILE A 276 8.03 -9.65 0.40
CA ILE A 276 7.85 -9.56 -1.06
C ILE A 276 6.41 -9.94 -1.41
N ALA A 277 5.89 -11.05 -0.90
CA ALA A 277 4.52 -11.49 -1.14
C ALA A 277 3.48 -10.45 -0.67
N TYR A 278 3.75 -9.76 0.44
CA TYR A 278 2.91 -8.66 0.91
C TYR A 278 2.89 -7.47 -0.06
N ILE A 279 4.07 -7.07 -0.59
CA ILE A 279 4.17 -5.99 -1.58
C ILE A 279 3.48 -6.41 -2.90
N GLU A 280 3.59 -7.67 -3.31
CA GLU A 280 2.87 -8.23 -4.46
C GLU A 280 1.34 -8.19 -4.25
N GLY A 281 0.87 -8.52 -3.04
CA GLY A 281 -0.54 -8.39 -2.67
C GLY A 281 -1.05 -6.95 -2.77
N LEU A 282 -0.25 -5.99 -2.31
CA LEU A 282 -0.56 -4.55 -2.48
C LEU A 282 -0.65 -4.17 -3.96
N ASN A 283 0.29 -4.65 -4.78
CA ASN A 283 0.31 -4.42 -6.22
C ASN A 283 -0.98 -4.91 -6.88
N ARG A 284 -1.39 -6.16 -6.59
CA ARG A 284 -2.63 -6.76 -7.10
C ARG A 284 -3.86 -5.96 -6.67
N GLY A 285 -3.91 -5.56 -5.40
CA GLY A 285 -4.98 -4.72 -4.86
C GLY A 285 -5.11 -3.40 -5.62
N PHE A 286 -4.00 -2.66 -5.81
CA PHE A 286 -4.03 -1.41 -6.57
C PHE A 286 -4.39 -1.60 -8.03
N GLN A 287 -3.93 -2.68 -8.67
CA GLN A 287 -4.32 -3.00 -10.03
C GLN A 287 -5.83 -3.26 -10.14
N SER A 288 -6.44 -3.94 -9.16
CA SER A 288 -7.89 -4.19 -9.13
C SER A 288 -8.71 -2.89 -9.07
N ILE A 289 -8.27 -1.93 -8.26
CA ILE A 289 -8.92 -0.62 -8.13
C ILE A 289 -8.71 0.21 -9.41
N LEU A 290 -7.53 0.14 -10.02
CA LEU A 290 -7.25 0.81 -11.29
C LEU A 290 -8.15 0.27 -12.41
N MET A 291 -8.25 -1.06 -12.55
CA MET A 291 -9.16 -1.69 -13.53
C MET A 291 -10.61 -1.22 -13.30
N PHE A 292 -11.06 -1.16 -12.04
CA PHE A 292 -12.38 -0.65 -11.72
C PHE A 292 -12.58 0.80 -12.16
N ARG A 293 -11.69 1.72 -11.75
CA ARG A 293 -11.79 3.14 -12.12
C ARG A 293 -11.74 3.37 -13.65
N LYS A 294 -10.96 2.55 -14.37
CA LYS A 294 -10.86 2.64 -15.84
C LYS A 294 -12.11 2.14 -16.56
N HIS A 295 -12.68 1.02 -16.13
CA HIS A 295 -13.84 0.41 -16.81
C HIS A 295 -15.20 0.89 -16.30
N PHE A 296 -15.24 1.48 -15.10
CA PHE A 296 -16.39 2.13 -14.49
C PHE A 296 -16.02 3.57 -14.11
N PRO A 297 -15.64 4.42 -15.09
CA PRO A 297 -15.22 5.77 -14.80
C PRO A 297 -16.40 6.57 -14.23
N PRO A 298 -16.12 7.54 -13.36
CA PRO A 298 -17.12 8.46 -12.83
C PRO A 298 -17.74 9.26 -14.00
N SER A 299 -18.96 8.91 -14.41
CA SER A 299 -19.76 9.74 -15.31
C SER A 299 -20.47 10.83 -14.49
N ILE A 300 -20.64 12.05 -15.03
CA ILE A 300 -21.50 13.06 -14.38
C ILE A 300 -22.31 13.80 -15.47
N PRO A 301 -23.66 13.75 -15.43
CA PRO A 301 -24.49 12.98 -14.51
C PRO A 301 -24.36 11.46 -14.76
N ARG A 302 -24.44 10.66 -13.68
CA ARG A 302 -24.37 9.19 -13.77
C ARG A 302 -25.66 8.61 -14.32
N SER A 303 -25.55 7.48 -15.02
CA SER A 303 -26.72 6.63 -15.23
C SER A 303 -27.07 5.91 -13.93
N TYR A 304 -28.35 5.63 -13.71
CA TYR A 304 -28.81 4.85 -12.55
C TYR A 304 -28.11 3.49 -12.44
N GLU A 305 -27.76 2.90 -13.58
CA GLU A 305 -27.03 1.63 -13.65
C GLU A 305 -25.58 1.76 -13.17
N ASP A 306 -24.89 2.84 -13.53
CA ASP A 306 -23.53 3.13 -13.04
C ASP A 306 -23.52 3.32 -11.52
N ASP A 307 -24.52 4.03 -10.99
CA ASP A 307 -24.67 4.25 -9.56
C ASP A 307 -24.84 2.93 -8.80
N ILE A 308 -25.62 1.98 -9.34
CA ILE A 308 -25.78 0.65 -8.75
C ILE A 308 -24.46 -0.11 -8.76
N TYR A 309 -23.74 -0.16 -9.88
CA TYR A 309 -22.48 -0.91 -9.94
C TYR A 309 -21.42 -0.34 -9.00
N ILE A 310 -21.33 0.99 -8.89
CA ILE A 310 -20.40 1.67 -7.99
C ILE A 310 -20.78 1.40 -6.53
N GLN A 311 -22.05 1.53 -6.15
CA GLN A 311 -22.53 1.23 -4.80
C GLN A 311 -22.26 -0.23 -4.40
N LEU A 312 -22.50 -1.18 -5.31
CA LEU A 312 -22.33 -2.61 -5.05
C LEU A 312 -20.88 -3.11 -5.10
N PHE A 313 -19.94 -2.26 -5.54
CA PHE A 313 -18.52 -2.56 -5.57
C PHE A 313 -17.81 -2.22 -4.25
N GLU A 314 -18.48 -1.52 -3.32
CA GLU A 314 -18.00 -1.17 -1.96
C GLU A 314 -16.51 -0.77 -1.96
N VAL A 315 -16.13 0.35 -2.57
CA VAL A 315 -14.74 0.82 -2.52
C VAL A 315 -14.40 1.24 -1.08
N ASN A 316 -13.96 0.29 -0.26
CA ASN A 316 -13.15 0.63 0.91
C ASN A 316 -11.83 1.15 0.34
N ASP A 317 -11.66 2.48 0.34
CA ASP A 317 -10.36 3.10 0.14
C ASP A 317 -9.52 2.79 1.39
N ASP A 318 -9.05 1.55 1.51
CA ASP A 318 -8.11 1.10 2.55
C ASP A 318 -6.70 1.62 2.21
N THR A 319 -6.58 2.93 2.02
CA THR A 319 -5.31 3.65 2.14
C THR A 319 -4.71 3.54 3.55
N ASP A 320 -5.52 3.15 4.55
CA ASP A 320 -5.11 2.92 5.94
C ASP A 320 -4.25 1.67 6.14
N PHE A 321 -4.39 0.65 5.28
CA PHE A 321 -3.67 -0.61 5.49
C PHE A 321 -2.17 -0.49 5.23
N VAL A 322 -1.77 0.32 4.23
CA VAL A 322 -0.35 0.54 3.91
C VAL A 322 0.37 1.29 5.03
N GLN A 323 -0.31 2.25 5.68
CA GLN A 323 0.29 3.05 6.76
C GLN A 323 0.46 2.26 8.05
N ASN A 324 -0.51 1.42 8.42
CA ASN A 324 -0.41 0.58 9.62
C ASN A 324 0.76 -0.39 9.53
N VAL A 325 1.01 -1.00 8.37
CA VAL A 325 2.08 -1.99 8.23
C VAL A 325 3.47 -1.33 8.28
N PHE A 326 3.75 -0.30 7.49
CA PHE A 326 5.10 0.28 7.49
C PHE A 326 5.43 1.07 8.76
N SER A 327 4.42 1.54 9.51
CA SER A 327 4.64 2.15 10.83
C SER A 327 4.73 1.14 11.97
N GLN A 328 4.00 0.00 11.91
CA GLN A 328 4.04 -1.04 12.94
C GLN A 328 5.22 -2.02 12.78
N TYR A 329 5.68 -2.26 11.54
CA TYR A 329 6.80 -3.16 11.24
C TYR A 329 8.08 -2.42 10.85
N ALA A 330 8.10 -1.08 10.87
CA ALA A 330 9.36 -0.36 11.04
C ALA A 330 9.93 -0.83 12.37
N PHE A 331 10.84 -1.81 12.30
CA PHE A 331 11.57 -2.32 13.44
C PHE A 331 12.34 -1.16 14.06
N ASN A 332 11.70 -0.45 14.99
CA ASN A 332 12.37 0.39 15.96
C ASN A 332 12.98 -0.60 16.97
N TRP A 333 14.17 -1.10 16.62
CA TRP A 333 15.13 -1.64 17.58
C TRP A 333 15.85 -0.47 18.25
#